data_AF-L8LS00-F1
#
_entry.id   AF-L8LS00-F1
#
_cell.length_a   1.000
_cell.length_b   1.000
_cell.length_c   1.000
_cell.angle_alpha   90.00
_cell.angle_beta   90.00
_cell.angle_gamma   90.00
#
_symmetry.space_group_name_H-M   'P 1'
#
loop_
_entity.id
_entity.type
_entity.pdbx_description
1 polymer ?
#
loop_
_entity_poly.entity_id
_entity_poly.type
_entity_poly.pdbx_seq_one_letter_code
_entity_poly.pdbx_strand_id
1 'polypeptide(L)'
;MDVAEQIKKHLPREADTTVPEIDKYCEYYRSLFPEVRSYECFKYLHLGIISTLKRKSLPEISKIVGISSQSLHHFISKSPWSKSELETRRLKRIKKILRNQEIAIIIDETGDRKKGKKTDYVSRQYLGSIGKVDNGIVSVNSYGVYQNITFPLITRIYKPKGKLKSEDKYKSKTEIAVDIIKEIKKIGLNIKIVLADSLYGESSNFLDIIYEYGLEYVVAIRSNHGVWLPSSQRVRANKWCKFTRTFSDGTQETRYIREIIYGQKRATTYWQITTDYET
;
A
#
# COMPACT_ATOMS: atom_id res chain seq x y z
N MET A 1 3.28 -0.88 -56.32
CA MET A 1 2.97 -0.69 -54.89
C MET A 1 4.27 -0.25 -54.24
N ASP A 2 4.31 0.99 -53.77
CA ASP A 2 5.55 1.67 -53.38
C ASP A 2 6.14 1.03 -52.10
N VAL A 3 7.46 0.85 -52.05
CA VAL A 3 8.16 0.25 -50.90
C VAL A 3 7.88 1.06 -49.63
N ALA A 4 7.68 2.38 -49.77
CA ALA A 4 7.27 3.27 -48.69
C ALA A 4 5.85 2.96 -48.13
N GLU A 5 4.90 2.56 -48.98
CA GLU A 5 3.55 2.15 -48.56
C GLU A 5 3.56 0.78 -47.88
N GLN A 6 4.39 -0.16 -48.35
CA GLN A 6 4.55 -1.45 -47.68
C GLN A 6 5.20 -1.31 -46.30
N ILE A 7 6.19 -0.42 -46.15
CA ILE A 7 6.80 -0.11 -44.84
C ILE A 7 5.78 0.53 -43.89
N LYS A 8 4.96 1.48 -44.36
CA LYS A 8 3.85 2.06 -43.56
C LYS A 8 2.84 1.01 -43.09
N LYS A 9 2.58 -0.02 -43.89
CA LYS A 9 1.64 -1.12 -43.53
C LYS A 9 2.15 -2.01 -42.39
N HIS A 10 3.46 -2.01 -42.14
CA HIS A 10 4.11 -2.81 -41.08
C HIS A 10 4.52 -1.98 -39.87
N LEU A 11 4.40 -0.65 -39.94
CA LEU A 11 4.59 0.21 -38.78
C LEU A 11 3.43 -0.01 -37.79
N PRO A 12 3.71 -0.14 -36.49
CA PRO A 12 2.66 -0.20 -35.48
C PRO A 12 1.81 1.06 -35.60
N ARG A 13 0.49 0.90 -35.75
CA ARG A 13 -0.43 2.03 -35.68
C ARG A 13 -0.26 2.79 -34.36
N GLU A 14 -0.58 4.07 -34.36
CA GLU A 14 -0.65 4.82 -33.11
C GLU A 14 -1.82 4.33 -32.25
N ALA A 15 -1.67 4.50 -30.94
CA ALA A 15 -2.72 4.16 -29.98
C ALA A 15 -3.79 5.25 -29.97
N ASP A 16 -5.04 4.84 -29.88
CA ASP A 16 -6.16 5.77 -29.79
C ASP A 16 -6.03 6.66 -28.56
N THR A 17 -6.34 7.95 -28.71
CA THR A 17 -6.29 8.93 -27.62
C THR A 17 -7.44 8.76 -26.65
N THR A 18 -7.21 9.06 -25.36
CA THR A 18 -8.28 9.10 -24.34
C THR A 18 -8.46 10.51 -23.78
N VAL A 19 -8.28 10.69 -22.47
CA VAL A 19 -8.24 11.98 -21.79
C VAL A 19 -6.79 12.44 -21.70
N PRO A 20 -6.44 13.70 -22.01
CA PRO A 20 -5.06 14.17 -22.08
C PRO A 20 -4.21 13.85 -20.83
N GLU A 21 -4.78 13.97 -19.64
CA GLU A 21 -4.10 13.67 -18.37
C GLU A 21 -3.75 12.19 -18.24
N ILE A 22 -4.65 11.32 -18.68
CA ILE A 22 -4.47 9.86 -18.69
C ILE A 22 -3.41 9.49 -19.72
N ASP A 23 -3.51 10.04 -20.93
CA ASP A 23 -2.56 9.79 -22.01
C ASP A 23 -1.15 10.21 -21.60
N LYS A 24 -1.01 11.41 -21.02
CA LYS A 24 0.27 11.92 -20.49
C LYS A 24 0.84 11.06 -19.37
N TYR A 25 -0.01 10.53 -18.49
CA TYR A 25 0.43 9.62 -17.43
C TYR A 25 0.87 8.27 -18.01
N CYS A 26 0.04 7.67 -18.88
CA CYS A 26 0.26 6.37 -19.47
C CYS A 26 1.47 6.34 -20.42
N GLU A 27 1.81 7.46 -21.05
CA GLU A 27 2.94 7.55 -21.99
C GLU A 27 4.28 7.16 -21.35
N TYR A 28 4.42 7.43 -20.05
CA TYR A 28 5.60 7.00 -19.27
C TYR A 28 5.79 5.47 -19.23
N TYR A 29 4.73 4.72 -19.51
CA TYR A 29 4.69 3.26 -19.51
C TYR A 29 4.60 2.67 -20.92
N ARG A 30 4.56 3.48 -21.98
CA ARG A 30 4.34 3.03 -23.37
C ARG A 30 5.23 1.84 -23.77
N SER A 31 6.53 1.92 -23.44
CA SER A 31 7.52 0.90 -23.79
C SER A 31 7.39 -0.41 -23.00
N LEU A 32 6.46 -0.52 -22.03
CA LEU A 32 6.13 -1.79 -21.38
C LEU A 32 5.23 -2.69 -22.22
N PHE A 33 4.63 -2.13 -23.26
CA PHE A 33 3.60 -2.81 -24.04
C PHE A 33 4.12 -3.02 -25.47
N PRO A 34 4.48 -4.26 -25.83
CA PRO A 34 4.89 -4.60 -27.19
C PRO A 34 3.78 -4.30 -28.20
N GLU A 35 2.54 -4.59 -27.81
CA GLU A 35 1.36 -4.41 -28.65
C GLU A 35 0.62 -3.11 -28.33
N VAL A 36 0.23 -2.39 -29.39
CA VAL A 36 -0.57 -1.15 -29.29
C VAL A 36 -1.88 -1.39 -28.54
N ARG A 37 -2.56 -2.52 -28.81
CA ARG A 37 -3.81 -2.90 -28.14
C ARG A 37 -3.65 -3.09 -26.63
N SER A 38 -2.52 -3.64 -26.18
CA SER A 38 -2.24 -3.77 -24.75
C SER A 38 -2.01 -2.41 -24.10
N TYR A 39 -1.32 -1.50 -24.78
CA TYR A 39 -1.15 -0.13 -24.30
C TYR A 39 -2.49 0.61 -24.21
N GLU A 40 -3.37 0.46 -25.20
CA GLU A 40 -4.72 1.03 -25.16
C GLU A 40 -5.55 0.46 -24.01
N CYS A 41 -5.54 -0.86 -23.80
CA CYS A 41 -6.22 -1.46 -22.66
C CYS A 41 -5.69 -0.90 -21.32
N PHE A 42 -4.39 -0.61 -21.22
CA PHE A 42 -3.81 0.05 -20.06
C PHE A 42 -4.38 1.47 -19.85
N LYS A 43 -4.50 2.27 -20.93
CA LYS A 43 -5.12 3.61 -20.89
C LYS A 43 -6.60 3.52 -20.51
N TYR A 44 -7.35 2.62 -21.14
CA TYR A 44 -8.77 2.40 -20.90
C TYR A 44 -9.08 1.93 -19.47
N LEU A 45 -8.21 1.12 -18.86
CA LEU A 45 -8.36 0.76 -17.45
C LEU A 45 -8.18 1.96 -16.53
N HIS A 46 -7.23 2.87 -16.79
CA HIS A 46 -7.08 4.09 -16.00
C HIS A 46 -8.32 4.98 -16.14
N LEU A 47 -8.83 5.15 -17.36
CA LEU A 47 -10.07 5.88 -17.63
C LEU A 47 -11.25 5.27 -16.86
N GLY A 48 -11.41 3.95 -16.94
CA GLY A 48 -12.44 3.22 -16.20
C GLY A 48 -12.34 3.38 -14.68
N ILE A 49 -11.13 3.27 -14.13
CA ILE A 49 -10.88 3.38 -12.68
C ILE A 49 -11.15 4.81 -12.19
N ILE A 50 -10.73 5.84 -12.92
CA ILE A 50 -10.88 7.25 -12.52
C ILE A 50 -12.29 7.82 -12.79
N SER A 51 -13.07 7.19 -13.68
CA SER A 51 -14.42 7.64 -14.04
C SER A 51 -15.41 7.74 -12.85
N THR A 52 -16.62 8.22 -13.09
CA THR A 52 -17.70 8.26 -12.09
C THR A 52 -18.47 6.93 -11.92
N LEU A 53 -18.01 5.84 -12.57
CA LEU A 53 -18.63 4.52 -12.45
C LEU A 53 -18.79 4.09 -10.98
N LYS A 54 -20.02 3.75 -10.57
CA LYS A 54 -20.27 3.18 -9.23
C LYS A 54 -19.58 1.84 -9.03
N ARG A 55 -19.51 0.99 -10.07
CA ARG A 55 -18.88 -0.33 -10.03
C ARG A 55 -17.76 -0.41 -11.05
N LYS A 56 -16.54 -0.64 -10.57
CA LYS A 56 -15.30 -0.68 -11.37
C LYS A 56 -14.94 -2.07 -11.89
N SER A 57 -15.94 -2.86 -12.32
CA SER A 57 -15.67 -4.18 -12.90
C SER A 57 -15.24 -4.05 -14.36
N LEU A 58 -14.49 -5.03 -14.88
CA LEU A 58 -14.05 -5.01 -16.29
C LEU A 58 -15.23 -4.90 -17.28
N PRO A 59 -16.38 -5.57 -17.08
CA PRO A 59 -17.54 -5.38 -17.96
C PRO A 59 -18.16 -3.98 -17.92
N GLU A 60 -18.14 -3.30 -16.76
CA GLU A 60 -18.67 -1.93 -16.66
C GLU A 60 -17.70 -0.92 -17.29
N ILE A 61 -16.40 -1.10 -17.07
CA ILE A 61 -15.37 -0.29 -17.72
C ILE A 61 -15.43 -0.48 -19.24
N SER A 62 -15.59 -1.71 -19.73
CA SER A 62 -15.60 -2.01 -21.15
C SER A 62 -16.75 -1.32 -21.89
N LYS A 63 -17.91 -1.15 -21.24
CA LYS A 63 -19.06 -0.41 -21.79
C LYS A 63 -18.73 1.07 -22.04
N ILE A 64 -18.03 1.72 -21.11
CA ILE A 64 -17.67 3.14 -21.24
C ILE A 64 -16.61 3.36 -22.31
N VAL A 65 -15.61 2.48 -22.36
CA VAL A 65 -14.46 2.66 -23.27
C VAL A 65 -14.71 2.05 -24.66
N GLY A 66 -15.89 1.46 -24.90
CA GLY A 66 -16.32 0.98 -26.21
C GLY A 66 -15.59 -0.28 -26.71
N ILE A 67 -15.11 -1.14 -25.81
CA ILE A 67 -14.40 -2.39 -26.18
C ILE A 67 -15.02 -3.62 -25.54
N SER A 68 -14.55 -4.81 -25.94
CA SER A 68 -14.99 -6.05 -25.30
C SER A 68 -14.41 -6.20 -23.89
N SER A 69 -15.22 -6.68 -22.94
CA SER A 69 -14.76 -7.02 -21.60
C SER A 69 -13.66 -8.09 -21.60
N GLN A 70 -13.68 -8.97 -22.61
CA GLN A 70 -12.68 -10.00 -22.84
C GLN A 70 -11.31 -9.40 -23.17
N SER A 71 -11.26 -8.28 -23.89
CA SER A 71 -10.00 -7.56 -24.19
C SER A 71 -9.33 -7.07 -22.92
N LEU A 72 -10.09 -6.47 -22.00
CA LEU A 72 -9.58 -6.03 -20.69
C LEU A 72 -9.15 -7.20 -19.81
N HIS A 73 -9.91 -8.29 -19.82
CA HIS A 73 -9.55 -9.50 -19.08
C HIS A 73 -8.25 -10.12 -19.62
N HIS A 74 -8.11 -10.23 -20.95
CA HIS A 74 -6.90 -10.72 -21.60
C HIS A 74 -5.70 -9.82 -21.28
N PHE A 75 -5.89 -8.51 -21.29
CA PHE A 75 -4.85 -7.56 -20.90
C PHE A 75 -4.32 -7.83 -19.49
N ILE A 76 -5.18 -8.07 -18.50
CA ILE A 76 -4.74 -8.31 -17.11
C ILE A 76 -4.12 -9.71 -16.93
N SER A 77 -4.64 -10.71 -17.64
CA SER A 77 -4.32 -12.12 -17.37
C SER A 77 -3.26 -12.75 -18.28
N LYS A 78 -3.10 -12.25 -19.50
CA LYS A 78 -2.30 -12.89 -20.57
C LYS A 78 -1.34 -11.96 -21.29
N SER A 79 -1.61 -10.66 -21.33
CA SER A 79 -0.70 -9.72 -22.00
C SER A 79 0.70 -9.74 -21.36
N PRO A 80 1.79 -9.70 -22.15
CA PRO A 80 3.15 -9.94 -21.66
C PRO A 80 3.80 -8.73 -20.99
N TRP A 81 3.04 -7.86 -20.29
CA TRP A 81 3.62 -6.73 -19.56
C TRP A 81 4.11 -7.17 -18.17
N SER A 82 5.20 -6.57 -17.71
CA SER A 82 5.81 -6.91 -16.42
C SER A 82 5.24 -6.08 -15.27
N LYS A 83 4.62 -6.74 -14.28
CA LYS A 83 4.16 -6.10 -13.04
C LYS A 83 5.29 -5.44 -12.27
N SER A 84 6.42 -6.12 -12.13
CA SER A 84 7.57 -5.61 -11.35
C SER A 84 8.18 -4.37 -12.02
N GLU A 85 8.26 -4.35 -13.34
CA GLU A 85 8.74 -3.19 -14.08
C GLU A 85 7.75 -2.02 -14.00
N LEU A 86 6.45 -2.27 -14.11
CA LEU A 86 5.41 -1.25 -13.92
C LEU A 86 5.50 -0.62 -12.51
N GLU A 87 5.63 -1.44 -11.47
CA GLU A 87 5.81 -0.99 -10.09
C GLU A 87 7.08 -0.16 -9.93
N THR A 88 8.21 -0.64 -10.47
CA THR A 88 9.51 0.04 -10.44
C THR A 88 9.43 1.42 -11.11
N ARG A 89 8.83 1.51 -12.31
CA ARG A 89 8.66 2.77 -13.03
C ARG A 89 7.77 3.74 -12.26
N ARG A 90 6.66 3.26 -11.69
CA ARG A 90 5.77 4.08 -10.86
C ARG A 90 6.50 4.64 -9.64
N LEU A 91 7.28 3.84 -8.94
CA LEU A 91 8.05 4.28 -7.77
C LEU A 91 9.17 5.26 -8.13
N LYS A 92 9.87 5.04 -9.26
CA LYS A 92 10.85 6.00 -9.80
C LYS A 92 10.19 7.35 -10.13
N ARG A 93 9.00 7.33 -10.73
CA ARG A 93 8.23 8.54 -11.02
C ARG A 93 7.82 9.28 -9.74
N ILE A 94 7.31 8.56 -8.74
CA ILE A 94 6.99 9.13 -7.42
C ILE A 94 8.22 9.80 -6.81
N LYS A 95 9.37 9.12 -6.78
CA LYS A 95 10.63 9.70 -6.28
C LYS A 95 11.02 10.99 -6.99
N LYS A 96 10.87 11.04 -8.33
CA LYS A 96 11.16 12.25 -9.12
C LYS A 96 10.21 13.40 -8.75
N ILE A 97 8.93 13.11 -8.58
CA ILE A 97 7.91 14.11 -8.19
C ILE A 97 8.20 14.66 -6.78
N LEU A 98 8.56 13.78 -5.85
CA LEU A 98 8.88 14.17 -4.47
C LEU A 98 10.16 14.98 -4.35
N ARG A 99 11.06 15.00 -5.35
CA ARG A 99 12.31 15.79 -5.32
C ARG A 99 13.11 15.61 -4.01
N ASN A 100 13.23 14.36 -3.57
CA ASN A 100 13.90 13.96 -2.32
C ASN A 100 13.30 14.51 -1.01
N GLN A 101 12.08 15.06 -1.06
CA GLN A 101 11.35 15.46 0.13
C GLN A 101 11.04 14.26 1.01
N GLU A 102 11.05 14.51 2.32
CA GLU A 102 10.69 13.56 3.35
C GLU A 102 9.21 13.16 3.25
N ILE A 103 8.94 11.86 3.37
CA ILE A 103 7.59 11.32 3.45
C ILE A 103 7.38 10.52 4.73
N ALA A 104 6.15 10.50 5.22
CA ALA A 104 5.72 9.47 6.17
C ALA A 104 5.33 8.21 5.40
N ILE A 105 5.58 7.04 5.99
CA ILE A 105 5.13 5.76 5.45
C ILE A 105 4.15 5.13 6.42
N ILE A 106 3.02 4.66 5.90
CA ILE A 106 2.05 3.86 6.63
C ILE A 106 2.20 2.42 6.16
N ILE A 107 2.38 1.49 7.10
CA ILE A 107 2.28 0.05 6.86
C ILE A 107 0.95 -0.44 7.42
N ASP A 108 0.16 -1.07 6.58
CA ASP A 108 -1.14 -1.61 6.97
C ASP A 108 -1.52 -2.85 6.16
N GLU A 109 -2.39 -3.67 6.72
CA GLU A 109 -2.91 -4.86 6.08
C GLU A 109 -4.30 -4.63 5.51
N THR A 110 -4.56 -5.17 4.33
CA THR A 110 -5.90 -5.13 3.75
C THR A 110 -6.33 -6.53 3.34
N GLY A 111 -7.45 -6.97 3.91
CA GLY A 111 -8.09 -8.24 3.60
C GLY A 111 -9.28 -8.08 2.68
N ASP A 112 -9.36 -8.90 1.64
CA ASP A 112 -10.52 -9.01 0.76
C ASP A 112 -11.18 -10.37 0.95
N ARG A 113 -12.46 -10.35 1.32
CA ARG A 113 -13.26 -11.57 1.47
C ARG A 113 -13.40 -12.29 0.13
N LYS A 114 -13.24 -13.61 0.15
CA LYS A 114 -13.43 -14.47 -1.02
C LYS A 114 -14.35 -15.64 -0.66
N LYS A 115 -15.37 -15.85 -1.49
CA LYS A 115 -16.31 -16.99 -1.39
C LYS A 115 -15.95 -18.15 -2.32
N GLY A 116 -15.13 -17.91 -3.35
CA GLY A 116 -14.72 -18.91 -4.33
C GLY A 116 -13.47 -19.70 -3.93
N LYS A 117 -13.18 -20.79 -4.66
CA LYS A 117 -12.03 -21.69 -4.41
C LYS A 117 -10.85 -21.48 -5.38
N LYS A 118 -10.95 -20.54 -6.33
CA LYS A 118 -9.99 -20.36 -7.42
C LYS A 118 -8.95 -19.26 -7.19
N THR A 119 -9.13 -18.42 -6.17
CA THR A 119 -8.16 -17.37 -5.86
C THR A 119 -7.04 -17.97 -5.02
N ASP A 120 -5.80 -17.79 -5.48
CA ASP A 120 -4.62 -18.23 -4.76
C ASP A 120 -4.55 -17.59 -3.37
N TYR A 121 -3.90 -18.29 -2.43
CA TYR A 121 -3.58 -17.80 -1.09
C TYR A 121 -4.79 -17.44 -0.20
N VAL A 122 -6.01 -17.76 -0.62
CA VAL A 122 -7.20 -17.61 0.22
C VAL A 122 -7.15 -18.59 1.40
N SER A 123 -7.31 -18.07 2.60
CA SER A 123 -7.41 -18.84 3.83
C SER A 123 -8.42 -18.22 4.79
N ARG A 124 -8.83 -19.00 5.80
CA ARG A 124 -9.62 -18.49 6.92
C ARG A 124 -8.69 -17.74 7.88
N GLN A 125 -8.83 -16.41 7.92
CA GLN A 125 -7.96 -15.52 8.69
C GLN A 125 -8.73 -14.25 9.11
N TYR A 126 -8.19 -13.50 10.05
CA TYR A 126 -8.78 -12.21 10.42
C TYR A 126 -8.68 -11.23 9.24
N LEU A 127 -9.82 -10.67 8.82
CA LEU A 127 -9.91 -9.68 7.76
C LEU A 127 -10.24 -8.33 8.39
N GLY A 128 -9.25 -7.44 8.48
CA GLY A 128 -9.40 -6.12 9.12
C GLY A 128 -10.54 -5.28 8.54
N SER A 129 -10.76 -5.35 7.23
CA SER A 129 -11.85 -4.65 6.53
C SER A 129 -13.26 -5.06 6.96
N ILE A 130 -13.42 -6.24 7.58
CA ILE A 130 -14.72 -6.78 8.04
C ILE A 130 -14.72 -6.99 9.55
N GLY A 131 -13.59 -6.76 10.23
CA GLY A 131 -13.46 -6.90 11.68
C GLY A 131 -13.62 -8.32 12.21
N LYS A 132 -13.51 -9.36 11.36
CA LYS A 132 -13.75 -10.75 11.76
C LYS A 132 -12.92 -11.77 11.00
N VAL A 133 -12.87 -12.99 11.53
CA VAL A 133 -12.26 -14.14 10.87
C VAL A 133 -13.19 -14.69 9.79
N ASP A 134 -12.73 -14.67 8.54
CA ASP A 134 -13.46 -15.24 7.39
C ASP A 134 -12.45 -15.71 6.32
N ASN A 135 -12.95 -16.36 5.27
CA ASN A 135 -12.13 -16.70 4.11
C ASN A 135 -11.83 -15.45 3.27
N GLY A 136 -10.56 -15.17 3.08
CA GLY A 136 -10.11 -14.04 2.28
C GLY A 136 -8.65 -14.09 1.91
N ILE A 137 -8.27 -13.21 1.00
CA ILE A 137 -6.88 -12.92 0.66
C ILE A 137 -6.44 -11.68 1.44
N VAL A 138 -5.21 -11.65 1.93
CA VAL A 138 -4.66 -10.51 2.67
C VAL A 138 -3.42 -9.99 1.94
N SER A 139 -3.29 -8.68 1.92
CA SER A 139 -2.13 -7.97 1.41
C SER A 139 -1.53 -7.10 2.51
N VAL A 140 -0.21 -7.02 2.54
CA VAL A 140 0.54 -6.02 3.30
C VAL A 140 0.85 -4.88 2.35
N ASN A 141 0.47 -3.67 2.73
CA ASN A 141 0.54 -2.48 1.90
C ASN A 141 1.39 -1.43 2.60
N SER A 142 2.17 -0.70 1.79
CA SER A 142 2.77 0.56 2.20
C SER A 142 2.15 1.71 1.42
N TYR A 143 1.92 2.80 2.13
CA TYR A 143 1.45 4.07 1.59
C TYR A 143 2.43 5.17 1.99
N GLY A 144 2.69 6.09 1.07
CA GLY A 144 3.39 7.33 1.37
C GLY A 144 2.39 8.43 1.70
N VAL A 145 2.74 9.30 2.64
CA VAL A 145 2.00 10.53 2.93
C VAL A 145 2.94 11.71 2.77
N TYR A 146 2.55 12.66 1.93
CA TYR A 146 3.26 13.91 1.69
C TYR A 146 2.25 15.04 1.51
N GLN A 147 2.38 16.13 2.28
CA GLN A 147 1.47 17.29 2.21
C GLN A 147 -0.02 16.90 2.26
N ASN A 148 -0.41 16.02 3.19
CA ASN A 148 -1.77 15.47 3.34
C ASN A 148 -2.30 14.65 2.15
N ILE A 149 -1.43 14.29 1.19
CA ILE A 149 -1.77 13.39 0.09
C ILE A 149 -1.23 12.01 0.42
N THR A 150 -2.13 11.03 0.48
CA THR A 150 -1.79 9.61 0.62
C THR A 150 -1.70 8.97 -0.76
N PHE A 151 -0.63 8.21 -1.01
CA PHE A 151 -0.43 7.49 -2.28
C PHE A 151 0.15 6.09 -2.04
N PRO A 152 -0.22 5.10 -2.86
CA PRO A 152 0.26 3.73 -2.70
C PRO A 152 1.75 3.62 -3.05
N LEU A 153 2.51 2.88 -2.26
CA LEU A 153 3.92 2.57 -2.50
C LEU A 153 4.09 1.13 -2.95
N ILE A 154 4.05 0.15 -2.06
CA ILE A 154 4.31 -1.26 -2.39
C ILE A 154 3.23 -2.12 -1.78
N THR A 155 2.73 -3.09 -2.56
CA THR A 155 1.76 -4.09 -2.11
C THR A 155 2.33 -5.48 -2.32
N ARG A 156 2.25 -6.31 -1.27
CA ARG A 156 2.65 -7.71 -1.30
C ARG A 156 1.53 -8.59 -0.75
N ILE A 157 1.25 -9.70 -1.43
CA ILE A 157 0.24 -10.67 -0.98
C ILE A 157 0.85 -11.50 0.15
N TYR A 158 0.13 -11.60 1.26
CA TYR A 158 0.46 -12.55 2.33
C TYR A 158 0.10 -13.96 1.87
N LYS A 159 1.04 -14.89 2.05
CA LYS A 159 0.91 -16.30 1.62
C LYS A 159 0.85 -17.20 2.85
N PRO A 160 -0.34 -17.67 3.26
CA PRO A 160 -0.49 -18.54 4.43
C PRO A 160 0.27 -19.86 4.25
N LYS A 161 0.84 -20.42 5.33
CA LYS A 161 1.66 -21.66 5.29
C LYS A 161 0.97 -22.81 4.54
N GLY A 162 -0.31 -23.06 4.81
CA GLY A 162 -1.09 -24.13 4.17
C GLY A 162 -1.55 -23.84 2.73
N LYS A 163 -1.12 -22.72 2.13
CA LYS A 163 -1.46 -22.28 0.77
C LYS A 163 -0.23 -21.91 -0.06
N LEU A 164 0.96 -22.24 0.40
CA LEU A 164 2.21 -22.01 -0.33
C LEU A 164 2.25 -22.91 -1.57
N LYS A 165 2.74 -22.36 -2.68
CA LYS A 165 3.13 -23.11 -3.87
C LYS A 165 4.58 -23.60 -3.73
N SER A 166 5.00 -24.50 -4.60
CA SER A 166 6.35 -25.10 -4.60
C SER A 166 7.49 -24.08 -4.54
N GLU A 167 7.32 -22.94 -5.21
CA GLU A 167 8.28 -21.86 -5.34
C GLU A 167 8.19 -20.83 -4.20
N ASP A 168 7.18 -20.93 -3.35
CA ASP A 168 6.92 -19.94 -2.32
C ASP A 168 7.78 -20.17 -1.07
N LYS A 169 8.39 -19.09 -0.59
CA LYS A 169 8.97 -19.04 0.76
C LYS A 169 7.97 -18.37 1.69
N TYR A 170 7.67 -19.02 2.82
CA TYR A 170 6.82 -18.43 3.84
C TYR A 170 7.46 -17.16 4.39
N LYS A 171 6.65 -16.11 4.54
CA LYS A 171 6.96 -14.93 5.32
C LYS A 171 5.72 -14.53 6.11
N SER A 172 5.91 -14.21 7.38
CA SER A 172 4.92 -13.51 8.19
C SER A 172 4.64 -12.12 7.64
N LYS A 173 3.53 -11.54 8.07
CA LYS A 173 3.09 -10.21 7.64
C LYS A 173 4.09 -9.12 8.04
N THR A 174 4.73 -9.27 9.19
CA THR A 174 5.76 -8.36 9.70
C THR A 174 7.07 -8.50 8.93
N GLU A 175 7.48 -9.73 8.56
CA GLU A 175 8.63 -9.94 7.66
C GLU A 175 8.38 -9.36 6.26
N ILE A 176 7.16 -9.46 5.73
CA ILE A 176 6.79 -8.81 4.47
C ILE A 176 6.90 -7.29 4.60
N ALA A 177 6.45 -6.69 5.71
CA ALA A 177 6.59 -5.26 5.94
C ALA A 177 8.07 -4.82 6.03
N VAL A 178 8.91 -5.63 6.67
CA VAL A 178 10.38 -5.43 6.69
C VAL A 178 10.94 -5.42 5.26
N ASP A 179 10.58 -6.40 4.43
CA ASP A 179 11.02 -6.43 3.02
C ASP A 179 10.58 -5.16 2.27
N ILE A 180 9.34 -4.70 2.50
CA ILE A 180 8.80 -3.49 1.88
C ILE A 180 9.62 -2.26 2.29
N ILE A 181 9.94 -2.09 3.58
CA ILE A 181 10.77 -0.96 4.05
C ILE A 181 12.15 -1.00 3.38
N LYS A 182 12.78 -2.18 3.33
CA LYS A 182 14.08 -2.39 2.67
C LYS A 182 14.01 -2.03 1.18
N GLU A 183 12.95 -2.44 0.49
CA GLU A 183 12.75 -2.13 -0.92
C GLU A 183 12.54 -0.64 -1.18
N ILE A 184 11.76 0.05 -0.34
CA ILE A 184 11.54 1.50 -0.44
C ILE A 184 12.86 2.27 -0.20
N LYS A 185 13.65 1.87 0.79
CA LYS A 185 15.00 2.42 1.03
C LYS A 185 15.92 2.18 -0.16
N LYS A 186 15.89 0.98 -0.77
CA LYS A 186 16.69 0.65 -1.97
C LYS A 186 16.31 1.51 -3.18
N ILE A 187 15.03 1.85 -3.34
CA ILE A 187 14.57 2.81 -4.36
C ILE A 187 15.10 4.23 -4.06
N GLY A 188 15.43 4.50 -2.80
CA GLY A 188 15.97 5.76 -2.32
C GLY A 188 14.88 6.82 -2.13
N LEU A 189 13.69 6.40 -1.68
CA LEU A 189 12.70 7.34 -1.16
C LEU A 189 13.15 7.81 0.24
N ASN A 190 13.03 9.11 0.50
CA ASN A 190 13.44 9.71 1.76
C ASN A 190 12.34 9.54 2.82
N ILE A 191 12.51 8.54 3.68
CA ILE A 191 11.55 8.20 4.73
C ILE A 191 11.92 8.97 5.99
N LYS A 192 10.98 9.78 6.48
CA LYS A 192 11.11 10.42 7.78
C LYS A 192 10.62 9.52 8.89
N ILE A 193 9.36 9.09 8.79
CA ILE A 193 8.65 8.40 9.86
C ILE A 193 7.88 7.19 9.33
N VAL A 194 7.86 6.12 10.11
CA VAL A 194 7.07 4.91 9.86
C VAL A 194 5.89 4.84 10.83
N LEU A 195 4.70 4.67 10.30
CA LEU A 195 3.44 4.55 11.01
C LEU A 195 2.88 3.14 10.82
N ALA A 196 2.51 2.46 11.89
CA ALA A 196 1.93 1.12 11.80
C ALA A 196 1.02 0.79 12.99
N ASP A 197 0.17 -0.22 12.83
CA ASP A 197 -0.71 -0.69 13.89
C ASP A 197 0.01 -1.63 14.90
N SER A 198 -0.79 -2.19 15.81
CA SER A 198 -0.28 -3.07 16.87
C SER A 198 0.25 -4.41 16.39
N LEU A 199 -0.08 -4.87 15.18
CA LEU A 199 0.56 -6.09 14.67
C LEU A 199 2.06 -5.88 14.49
N TYR A 200 2.43 -4.70 13.98
CA TYR A 200 3.82 -4.34 13.73
C TYR A 200 4.51 -3.79 14.96
N GLY A 201 3.79 -3.04 15.81
CA GLY A 201 4.36 -2.55 17.07
C GLY A 201 4.70 -3.65 18.08
N GLU A 202 4.05 -4.81 18.01
CA GLU A 202 4.40 -5.99 18.81
C GLU A 202 5.51 -6.86 18.19
N SER A 203 6.10 -6.44 17.06
CA SER A 203 7.11 -7.21 16.34
C SER A 203 8.51 -6.63 16.53
N SER A 204 9.35 -7.32 17.33
CA SER A 204 10.74 -6.92 17.56
C SER A 204 11.52 -6.80 16.24
N ASN A 205 11.43 -7.79 15.35
CA ASN A 205 12.10 -7.75 14.03
C ASN A 205 11.71 -6.51 13.21
N PHE A 206 10.44 -6.13 13.23
CA PHE A 206 10.00 -4.91 12.53
C PHE A 206 10.62 -3.65 13.14
N LEU A 207 10.62 -3.54 14.46
CA LEU A 207 11.22 -2.40 15.17
C LEU A 207 12.74 -2.35 15.02
N ASP A 208 13.43 -3.50 15.09
CA ASP A 208 14.88 -3.60 14.93
C ASP A 208 15.34 -3.02 13.58
N ILE A 209 14.59 -3.28 12.51
CA ILE A 209 14.87 -2.73 11.18
C ILE A 209 14.63 -1.22 11.12
N ILE A 210 13.61 -0.71 11.81
CA ILE A 210 13.37 0.73 11.91
C ILE A 210 14.54 1.41 12.63
N TYR A 211 15.01 0.82 13.73
CA TYR A 211 16.18 1.31 14.47
C TYR A 211 17.48 1.23 13.65
N GLU A 212 17.73 0.11 12.97
CA GLU A 212 18.90 -0.08 12.10
C GLU A 212 18.99 1.02 11.04
N TYR A 213 17.84 1.40 10.46
CA TYR A 213 17.78 2.47 9.45
C TYR A 213 17.67 3.89 10.02
N GLY A 214 17.71 4.05 11.35
CA GLY A 214 17.58 5.35 12.02
C GLY A 214 16.28 6.08 11.70
N LEU A 215 15.18 5.35 11.50
CA LEU A 215 13.89 5.91 11.13
C LEU A 215 13.10 6.32 12.37
N GLU A 216 12.44 7.48 12.30
CA GLU A 216 11.42 7.83 13.29
C GLU A 216 10.23 6.86 13.13
N TYR A 217 9.48 6.62 14.20
CA TYR A 217 8.28 5.80 14.11
C TYR A 217 7.24 6.16 15.15
N VAL A 218 5.98 5.87 14.81
CA VAL A 218 4.86 5.79 15.74
C VAL A 218 4.10 4.53 15.41
N VAL A 219 4.12 3.58 16.35
CA VAL A 219 3.39 2.32 16.23
C VAL A 219 2.39 2.20 17.36
N ALA A 220 1.21 1.62 17.07
CA ALA A 220 0.33 1.20 18.14
C ALA A 220 0.92 -0.02 18.85
N ILE A 221 0.59 -0.20 20.12
CA ILE A 221 0.87 -1.40 20.91
C ILE A 221 -0.43 -1.87 21.57
N ARG A 222 -0.49 -3.13 21.97
CA ARG A 222 -1.67 -3.69 22.64
C ARG A 222 -1.71 -3.24 24.09
N SER A 223 -2.90 -3.23 24.68
CA SER A 223 -3.09 -2.88 26.10
C SER A 223 -2.38 -3.83 27.07
N ASN A 224 -2.10 -5.06 26.63
CA ASN A 224 -1.36 -6.07 27.38
C ASN A 224 0.15 -6.10 27.06
N HIS A 225 0.67 -5.08 26.37
CA HIS A 225 2.10 -4.97 26.08
C HIS A 225 2.91 -4.86 27.38
N GLY A 226 3.86 -5.78 27.56
CA GLY A 226 4.72 -5.84 28.74
C GLY A 226 6.05 -5.14 28.53
N VAL A 227 6.43 -4.25 29.44
CA VAL A 227 7.75 -3.62 29.45
C VAL A 227 8.56 -4.17 30.62
N TRP A 228 9.72 -4.77 30.32
CA TRP A 228 10.64 -5.25 31.35
C TRP A 228 11.29 -4.07 32.08
N LEU A 229 11.12 -4.05 33.41
CA LEU A 229 11.66 -3.03 34.30
C LEU A 229 12.43 -3.69 35.45
N PRO A 230 13.59 -3.12 35.85
CA PRO A 230 14.23 -3.48 37.10
C PRO A 230 13.27 -3.28 38.29
N SER A 231 13.39 -4.10 39.33
CA SER A 231 12.52 -4.03 40.52
C SER A 231 12.54 -2.67 41.24
N SER A 232 13.61 -1.91 41.10
CA SER A 232 13.75 -0.55 41.66
C SER A 232 13.03 0.53 40.84
N GLN A 233 12.56 0.21 39.63
CA GLN A 233 11.90 1.15 38.74
C GLN A 233 10.37 0.99 38.78
N ARG A 234 9.66 2.11 38.65
CA ARG A 234 8.19 2.16 38.65
C ARG A 234 7.65 2.78 37.37
N VAL A 235 6.43 2.41 37.03
CA VAL A 235 5.66 3.04 35.94
C VAL A 235 5.00 4.31 36.48
N ARG A 236 5.08 5.39 35.70
CA ARG A 236 4.43 6.67 36.02
C ARG A 236 3.65 7.15 34.80
N ALA A 237 2.55 7.85 35.02
CA ALA A 237 1.79 8.49 33.95
C ALA A 237 1.78 10.00 34.17
N ASN A 238 2.04 10.76 33.12
CA ASN A 238 1.87 12.21 33.16
C ASN A 238 0.38 12.57 33.23
N LYS A 239 0.09 13.83 33.58
CA LYS A 239 -1.27 14.36 33.54
C LYS A 239 -1.83 14.28 32.12
N TRP A 240 -3.14 14.03 32.03
CA TRP A 240 -3.85 14.08 30.76
C TRP A 240 -3.82 15.49 30.16
N CYS A 241 -3.45 15.58 28.89
CA CYS A 241 -3.53 16.78 28.08
C CYS A 241 -4.69 16.64 27.10
N LYS A 242 -5.61 17.61 27.12
CA LYS A 242 -6.71 17.69 26.15
C LYS A 242 -6.20 18.22 24.81
N PHE A 243 -6.62 17.62 23.71
CA PHE A 243 -6.35 18.12 22.37
C PHE A 243 -7.56 17.90 21.43
N THR A 244 -7.65 18.71 20.38
CA THR A 244 -8.67 18.56 19.36
C THR A 244 -8.12 17.72 18.21
N ARG A 245 -8.78 16.57 17.94
CA ARG A 245 -8.52 15.76 16.75
C ARG A 245 -9.43 16.24 15.63
N THR A 246 -8.85 16.60 14.49
CA THR A 246 -9.59 16.90 13.26
C THR A 246 -9.51 15.69 12.32
N PHE A 247 -10.66 15.20 11.86
CA PHE A 247 -10.75 14.10 10.90
C PHE A 247 -10.69 14.61 9.45
N SER A 248 -10.53 13.68 8.51
CA SER A 248 -10.44 14.00 7.08
C SER A 248 -11.71 14.62 6.50
N ASP A 249 -12.87 14.41 7.14
CA ASP A 249 -14.15 15.02 6.78
C ASP A 249 -14.37 16.41 7.43
N GLY A 250 -13.36 16.92 8.15
CA GLY A 250 -13.42 18.19 8.87
C GLY A 250 -14.10 18.12 10.23
N THR A 251 -14.68 16.97 10.61
CA THR A 251 -15.26 16.80 11.95
C THR A 251 -14.16 16.88 13.01
N GLN A 252 -14.53 17.36 14.19
CA GLN A 252 -13.62 17.54 15.31
C GLN A 252 -14.10 16.75 16.52
N GLU A 253 -13.16 16.12 17.22
CA GLU A 253 -13.43 15.39 18.45
C GLU A 253 -12.39 15.77 19.50
N THR A 254 -12.85 16.00 20.74
CA THR A 254 -11.95 16.16 21.88
C THR A 254 -11.34 14.81 22.23
N ARG A 255 -10.01 14.76 22.36
CA ARG A 255 -9.28 13.61 22.85
C ARG A 255 -8.31 14.00 23.95
N TYR A 256 -7.82 13.00 24.67
CA TYR A 256 -6.86 13.14 25.75
C TYR A 256 -5.62 12.31 25.44
N ILE A 257 -4.45 12.86 25.74
CA ILE A 257 -3.16 12.21 25.56
C ILE A 257 -2.32 12.34 26.83
N ARG A 258 -1.57 11.29 27.18
CA ARG A 258 -0.53 11.35 28.23
C ARG A 258 0.65 10.46 27.89
N GLU A 259 1.83 10.83 28.37
CA GLU A 259 3.02 9.99 28.31
C GLU A 259 3.00 8.98 29.48
N ILE A 260 3.27 7.72 29.18
CA ILE A 260 3.55 6.66 30.14
C ILE A 260 5.05 6.46 30.21
N ILE A 261 5.63 6.67 31.40
CA ILE A 261 7.06 6.59 31.65
C ILE A 261 7.35 5.29 32.40
N TYR A 262 7.95 4.34 31.69
CA TYR A 262 8.43 3.08 32.24
C TYR A 262 9.83 3.26 32.84
N GLY A 263 9.91 3.46 34.15
CA GLY A 263 11.17 3.70 34.85
C GLY A 263 11.70 5.12 34.64
N GLN A 264 12.81 5.25 33.91
CA GLN A 264 13.41 6.54 33.53
C GLN A 264 13.04 6.91 32.09
N LYS A 265 13.13 8.20 31.75
CA LYS A 265 12.85 8.68 30.40
C LYS A 265 13.89 8.12 29.42
N ARG A 266 13.42 7.61 28.27
CA ARG A 266 14.24 7.02 27.21
C ARG A 266 13.95 7.73 25.87
N ALA A 267 14.75 7.43 24.85
CA ALA A 267 14.51 7.92 23.49
C ALA A 267 13.14 7.45 22.97
N THR A 268 12.80 6.17 23.19
CA THR A 268 11.46 5.64 22.95
C THR A 268 10.51 6.08 24.06
N THR A 269 9.43 6.75 23.67
CA THR A 269 8.37 7.22 24.58
C THR A 269 7.08 6.45 24.32
N TYR A 270 6.27 6.27 25.35
CA TYR A 270 5.01 5.54 25.28
C TYR A 270 3.87 6.53 25.54
N TRP A 271 2.86 6.48 24.69
CA TRP A 271 1.76 7.43 24.75
C TRP A 271 0.44 6.69 24.81
N GLN A 272 -0.44 7.17 25.68
CA GLN A 272 -1.81 6.71 25.77
C GLN A 272 -2.72 7.81 25.21
N ILE A 273 -3.61 7.44 24.30
CA ILE A 273 -4.61 8.32 23.71
C ILE A 273 -5.99 7.74 23.97
N THR A 274 -6.92 8.56 24.43
CA THR A 274 -8.30 8.14 24.74
C THR A 274 -9.30 9.23 24.36
N THR A 275 -10.57 8.86 24.18
CA THR A 275 -11.71 9.77 24.10
C THR A 275 -12.28 10.10 25.48
N ASP A 276 -12.01 9.24 26.48
CA ASP A 276 -12.47 9.38 27.86
C ASP A 276 -11.32 9.10 28.83
N TYR A 277 -10.99 10.05 29.71
CA TYR A 277 -9.89 9.92 30.67
C TYR A 277 -10.34 9.35 32.02
N GLU A 278 -11.65 9.17 32.24
CA GLU A 278 -12.23 8.62 33.47
C GLU A 278 -12.27 7.08 33.45
N THR A 279 -12.15 6.46 32.26
CA THR A 279 -11.96 5.02 32.04
C THR A 279 -10.50 4.62 31.94
#